data_AF-A0ABC9W9M6-F1
#
_entry.id   AF-A0ABC9W9M6-F1
#
_cell.length_a   1.000
_cell.length_b   1.000
_cell.length_c   1.000
_cell.angle_alpha   90.00
_cell.angle_beta   90.00
_cell.angle_gamma   90.00
#
_symmetry.space_group_name_H-M   'P 1'
#
loop_
_entity.id
_entity.type
_entity.pdbx_description
1 polymer ?
#
loop_
_entity_poly.entity_id
_entity_poly.type
_entity_poly.pdbx_seq_one_letter_code
_entity_poly.pdbx_strand_id
1 'polypeptide(L)'
;MWKKRLATWEKYRNTVRECRDATRKAKAHLELKLARDVKDNKKDFFKYISSKRKTRENVNEVDALVMEDTEKAELLNAFFASVFTAKASPQETQTLEAGEKVLQKEDLPLVEDNRVREHLGKLDIHKSIGPDGMHPRVLRKLADVIARLLSIIVERSWKTGEVPED
;
A
#
# COMPACT_ATOMS: atom_id res chain seq x y z
N MET A 1 28.18 -20.86 -2.83
CA MET A 1 27.71 -19.67 -2.06
C MET A 1 26.21 -19.64 -1.68
N TRP A 2 25.33 -20.45 -2.30
CA TRP A 2 23.87 -20.32 -2.13
C TRP A 2 23.31 -20.98 -0.85
N LYS A 3 23.96 -22.03 -0.36
CA LYS A 3 23.54 -22.75 0.86
C LYS A 3 23.69 -21.92 2.15
N LYS A 4 24.68 -21.01 2.22
CA LYS A 4 24.91 -20.16 3.40
C LYS A 4 23.79 -19.14 3.64
N ARG A 5 23.17 -18.57 2.58
CA ARG A 5 22.07 -17.59 2.72
C ARG A 5 20.74 -18.22 3.12
N LEU A 6 20.47 -19.45 2.66
CA LEU A 6 19.27 -20.22 3.06
C LEU A 6 19.31 -20.58 4.55
N ALA A 7 20.45 -21.04 5.05
CA ALA A 7 20.63 -21.38 6.46
C ALA A 7 20.40 -20.16 7.39
N THR A 8 20.82 -18.96 7.00
CA THR A 8 20.59 -17.73 7.78
C THR A 8 19.11 -17.30 7.77
N TRP A 9 18.43 -17.49 6.65
CA TRP A 9 17.00 -17.18 6.52
C TRP A 9 16.12 -18.14 7.34
N GLU A 10 16.47 -19.42 7.36
CA GLU A 10 15.77 -20.42 8.15
C GLU A 10 15.93 -20.17 9.66
N LYS A 11 17.14 -19.78 10.09
CA LYS A 11 17.38 -19.31 11.46
C LYS A 11 16.53 -18.10 11.82
N TYR A 12 16.50 -17.08 10.97
CA TYR A 12 15.65 -15.89 11.19
C TYR A 12 14.16 -16.25 11.28
N ARG A 13 13.66 -17.12 10.40
CA ARG A 13 12.26 -17.56 10.42
C ARG A 13 11.94 -18.33 11.69
N ASN A 14 12.84 -19.19 12.16
CA ASN A 14 12.68 -19.95 13.38
C ASN A 14 12.66 -19.03 14.61
N THR A 15 13.57 -18.05 14.69
CA THR A 15 13.58 -17.10 15.82
C THR A 15 12.32 -16.22 15.87
N VAL A 16 11.83 -15.76 14.71
CA VAL A 16 10.55 -15.03 14.64
C VAL A 16 9.38 -15.91 15.09
N ARG A 17 9.36 -17.18 14.65
CA ARG A 17 8.33 -18.14 15.06
C ARG A 17 8.36 -18.38 16.57
N GLU A 18 9.54 -18.64 17.13
CA GLU A 18 9.74 -18.85 18.56
C GLU A 18 9.29 -17.64 19.38
N CYS A 19 9.65 -16.42 18.97
CA CYS A 19 9.22 -15.19 19.64
C CYS A 19 7.69 -15.02 19.62
N ARG A 20 7.07 -15.25 18.46
CA ARG A 20 5.61 -15.20 18.31
C ARG A 20 4.91 -16.25 19.16
N ASP A 21 5.47 -17.45 19.21
CA ASP A 21 4.92 -18.56 19.99
C ASP A 21 5.09 -18.32 21.49
N ALA A 22 6.21 -17.76 21.93
CA ALA A 22 6.43 -17.34 23.31
C ALA A 22 5.44 -16.25 23.72
N THR A 23 5.21 -15.24 22.87
CA THR A 23 4.21 -14.18 23.12
C THR A 23 2.80 -14.76 23.20
N ARG A 24 2.44 -15.69 22.30
CA ARG A 24 1.14 -16.36 22.33
C ARG A 24 0.96 -17.16 23.62
N LYS A 25 1.96 -17.94 24.03
CA LYS A 25 1.93 -18.73 25.26
C LYS A 25 1.82 -17.85 26.49
N ALA A 26 2.65 -16.81 26.60
CA ALA A 26 2.61 -15.87 27.73
C ALA A 26 1.24 -15.19 27.85
N LYS A 27 0.66 -14.77 26.73
CA LYS A 27 -0.69 -14.20 26.69
C LYS A 27 -1.74 -15.20 27.16
N ALA A 28 -1.74 -16.43 26.63
CA ALA A 28 -2.68 -17.47 27.02
C ALA A 28 -2.58 -17.82 28.51
N HIS A 29 -1.35 -17.87 29.06
CA HIS A 29 -1.12 -18.08 30.49
C HIS A 29 -1.70 -16.95 31.35
N LEU A 30 -1.52 -15.70 30.94
CA LEU A 30 -2.10 -14.54 31.63
C LEU A 30 -3.64 -14.60 31.62
N GLU A 31 -4.23 -14.86 30.45
CA GLU A 31 -5.69 -14.95 30.30
C GLU A 31 -6.27 -16.08 31.13
N LEU A 32 -5.61 -17.26 31.14
CA LEU A 32 -6.01 -18.39 31.96
C LEU A 32 -5.94 -18.06 33.47
N LYS A 33 -4.88 -17.37 33.92
CA LYS A 33 -4.76 -16.93 35.31
C LYS A 33 -5.91 -15.99 35.69
N LEU A 34 -6.17 -14.98 34.87
CA LEU A 34 -7.27 -14.03 35.10
C LEU A 34 -8.65 -14.72 35.15
N ALA A 35 -8.86 -15.74 34.31
CA ALA A 35 -10.10 -16.50 34.30
C ALA A 35 -10.26 -17.38 35.55
N ARG A 36 -9.18 -18.01 36.03
CA ARG A 36 -9.19 -18.83 37.26
C ARG A 36 -9.43 -17.97 38.50
N ASP A 37 -8.74 -16.84 38.57
CA ASP A 37 -8.77 -15.95 39.73
C ASP A 37 -9.98 -14.99 39.70
N VAL A 38 -10.95 -15.16 38.79
CA VAL A 38 -12.06 -14.20 38.60
C VAL A 38 -12.94 -14.05 39.84
N LYS A 39 -13.05 -15.12 40.64
CA LYS A 39 -13.85 -15.12 41.88
C LYS A 39 -13.20 -14.28 42.96
N ASP A 40 -11.87 -14.33 43.07
CA ASP A 40 -11.10 -13.65 44.12
C ASP A 40 -10.62 -12.26 43.66
N ASN A 41 -10.31 -12.09 42.38
CA ASN A 41 -9.71 -10.91 41.76
C ASN A 41 -10.53 -10.39 40.56
N LYS A 42 -11.84 -10.24 40.76
CA LYS A 42 -12.79 -9.77 39.73
C LYS A 42 -12.36 -8.45 39.06
N LYS A 43 -11.75 -7.52 39.82
CA LYS A 43 -11.31 -6.21 39.34
C LYS A 43 -10.28 -6.32 38.20
N ASP A 44 -9.29 -7.20 38.33
CA ASP A 44 -8.22 -7.35 37.33
C ASP A 44 -8.72 -7.99 36.04
N PHE A 45 -9.66 -8.95 36.14
CA PHE A 45 -10.32 -9.53 34.99
C PHE A 45 -11.06 -8.47 34.17
N PHE A 46 -11.93 -7.68 34.80
CA PHE A 46 -12.66 -6.63 34.08
C PHE A 46 -11.75 -5.50 33.59
N LYS A 47 -10.69 -5.16 34.31
CA LYS A 47 -9.66 -4.21 33.83
C LYS A 47 -9.01 -4.72 32.53
N TYR A 48 -8.65 -6.00 32.47
CA TYR A 48 -8.12 -6.63 31.26
C TYR A 48 -9.12 -6.56 30.10
N ILE A 49 -10.38 -6.96 30.31
CA ILE A 49 -11.44 -6.91 29.30
C ILE A 49 -11.63 -5.48 28.78
N SER A 50 -11.72 -4.48 29.68
CA SER A 50 -11.84 -3.08 29.31
C SER A 50 -10.63 -2.59 28.51
N SER A 51 -9.41 -3.00 28.85
CA SER A 51 -8.21 -2.66 28.07
C SER A 51 -8.23 -3.24 26.65
N LYS A 52 -8.89 -4.39 26.44
CA LYS A 52 -9.04 -5.02 25.12
C LYS A 52 -10.15 -4.40 24.28
N ARG A 53 -11.13 -3.77 24.93
CA ARG A 53 -12.23 -3.05 24.27
C ARG A 53 -11.84 -1.63 23.85
N LYS A 54 -10.77 -1.06 24.41
CA LYS A 54 -10.26 0.24 23.95
C LYS A 54 -9.72 0.09 22.53
N THR A 55 -10.45 0.63 21.56
CA THR A 55 -9.88 0.98 20.24
C THR A 55 -8.69 1.89 20.52
N ARG A 56 -7.50 1.56 20.01
CA ARG A 56 -6.39 2.50 20.03
C ARG A 56 -6.89 3.75 19.33
N GLU A 57 -6.82 4.93 19.94
CA GLU A 57 -6.98 6.19 19.21
C GLU A 57 -5.90 6.22 18.15
N ASN A 58 -6.26 5.87 16.92
CA ASN A 58 -5.39 5.89 15.75
C ASN A 58 -5.71 7.08 14.85
N VAL A 59 -6.28 8.13 15.43
CA VAL A 59 -6.29 9.45 14.83
C VAL A 59 -5.20 10.21 15.55
N ASN A 60 -4.11 10.50 14.85
CA ASN A 60 -3.21 11.56 15.28
C ASN A 60 -4.09 12.79 15.48
N GLU A 61 -4.15 13.26 16.71
CA GLU A 61 -4.85 14.48 17.11
C GLU A 61 -4.44 15.59 16.14
N VAL A 62 -5.33 15.87 15.18
CA VAL A 62 -5.29 17.13 14.46
C VAL A 62 -5.73 18.12 15.52
N ASP A 63 -4.78 18.95 15.96
CA ASP A 63 -4.88 19.94 17.02
C ASP A 63 -5.93 21.02 16.66
N ALA A 64 -7.19 20.60 16.69
CA ALA A 64 -8.38 21.41 16.54
C ALA A 64 -9.53 20.64 17.18
N LEU A 65 -10.10 21.22 18.23
CA LEU A 65 -11.35 20.79 18.85
C LEU A 65 -12.49 20.94 17.83
N VAL A 66 -12.61 19.97 16.93
CA VAL A 66 -13.70 19.88 15.96
C VAL A 66 -14.69 18.87 16.53
N MET A 67 -15.80 19.40 17.05
CA MET A 67 -16.77 18.64 17.84
C MET A 67 -17.77 17.85 16.98
N GLU A 68 -17.86 18.11 15.67
CA GLU A 68 -18.88 17.52 14.81
C GLU A 68 -18.28 16.63 13.70
N ASP A 69 -18.90 15.47 13.46
CA ASP A 69 -18.39 14.45 12.54
C ASP A 69 -18.40 14.92 11.07
N THR A 70 -19.33 15.82 10.73
CA THR A 70 -19.43 16.45 9.39
C THR A 70 -18.20 17.32 9.11
N GLU A 71 -17.78 18.13 10.06
CA GLU A 71 -16.63 19.03 9.92
C GLU A 71 -15.32 18.23 9.77
N LYS A 72 -15.20 17.09 10.44
CA LYS A 72 -14.05 16.19 10.27
C LYS A 72 -13.99 15.58 8.87
N ALA A 73 -15.13 15.16 8.33
CA ALA A 73 -15.21 14.61 6.98
C ALA A 73 -14.84 15.66 5.93
N GLU A 74 -15.30 16.90 6.10
CA GLU A 74 -14.95 18.03 5.24
C GLU A 74 -13.46 18.38 5.31
N LEU A 75 -12.88 18.45 6.51
CA LEU A 75 -11.46 18.75 6.69
C LEU A 75 -10.57 17.68 6.06
N LEU A 76 -10.92 16.40 6.24
CA LEU A 76 -10.23 15.28 5.58
C LEU A 76 -10.38 15.38 4.05
N ASN A 77 -11.59 15.64 3.55
CA ASN A 77 -11.83 15.75 2.12
C ASN A 77 -11.06 16.93 1.51
N ALA A 78 -11.00 18.07 2.19
CA ALA A 78 -10.23 19.23 1.77
C ALA A 78 -8.72 18.96 1.75
N PHE A 79 -8.21 18.24 2.76
CA PHE A 79 -6.81 17.80 2.80
C PHE A 79 -6.49 16.87 1.62
N PHE A 80 -7.36 15.87 1.37
CA PHE A 80 -7.20 14.98 0.22
C PHE A 80 -7.27 15.74 -1.10
N ALA A 81 -8.26 16.61 -1.28
CA ALA A 81 -8.39 17.42 -2.48
C ALA A 81 -7.12 18.24 -2.72
N SER A 82 -6.60 18.94 -1.71
CA SER A 82 -5.39 19.76 -1.78
C SER A 82 -4.13 18.99 -2.22
N VAL A 83 -3.98 17.74 -1.78
CA VAL A 83 -2.85 16.88 -2.20
C VAL A 83 -2.96 16.49 -3.69
N PHE A 84 -4.18 16.44 -4.24
CA PHE A 84 -4.43 16.02 -5.61
C PHE A 84 -4.73 17.16 -6.60
N THR A 85 -5.08 18.37 -6.15
CA THR A 85 -5.30 19.56 -7.00
C THR A 85 -4.05 20.44 -7.15
N ALA A 86 -2.89 19.84 -7.33
CA ALA A 86 -1.77 20.55 -7.93
C ALA A 86 -2.06 20.76 -9.44
N LYS A 87 -2.55 21.97 -9.78
CA LYS A 87 -2.78 22.56 -11.11
C LYS A 87 -4.19 22.45 -11.69
N ALA A 88 -5.07 23.35 -11.28
CA ALA A 88 -5.99 24.00 -12.21
C ALA A 88 -6.27 25.41 -11.71
N SER A 89 -5.59 26.39 -12.30
CA SER A 89 -5.98 27.80 -12.16
C SER A 89 -7.28 28.03 -12.91
N PRO A 90 -8.29 28.72 -12.35
CA PRO A 90 -9.53 29.04 -13.07
C PRO A 90 -9.44 30.38 -13.80
N GLN A 91 -9.75 30.38 -15.11
CA GLN A 91 -10.24 31.47 -16.00
C GLN A 91 -9.84 31.07 -17.44
N GLU A 92 -10.64 31.08 -18.50
CA GLU A 92 -11.94 31.68 -18.80
C GLU A 92 -12.45 31.01 -20.11
N THR A 93 -13.77 30.85 -20.24
CA THR A 93 -14.51 30.49 -21.46
C THR A 93 -14.26 31.47 -22.60
N GLN A 94 -13.71 31.05 -23.76
CA GLN A 94 -13.99 31.64 -25.08
C GLN A 94 -13.89 30.61 -26.22
N THR A 95 -15.04 30.38 -26.85
CA THR A 95 -15.29 30.33 -28.30
C THR A 95 -14.71 29.20 -29.17
N LEU A 96 -15.67 28.46 -29.74
CA LEU A 96 -15.63 27.51 -30.86
C LEU A 96 -15.00 28.13 -32.11
N GLU A 97 -13.94 27.55 -32.65
CA GLU A 97 -13.55 27.69 -34.06
C GLU A 97 -12.89 26.39 -34.54
N ALA A 98 -13.40 25.89 -35.66
CA ALA A 98 -12.94 24.68 -36.32
C ALA A 98 -11.62 24.97 -37.04
N GLY A 99 -10.60 24.16 -36.78
CA GLY A 99 -9.31 24.27 -37.46
C GLY A 99 -8.60 22.93 -37.45
N GLU A 100 -8.81 22.16 -38.52
CA GLU A 100 -8.08 20.95 -38.87
C GLU A 100 -6.57 21.18 -38.75
N LYS A 101 -5.94 20.61 -37.72
CA LYS A 101 -4.50 20.63 -37.54
C LYS A 101 -4.08 19.26 -37.06
N VAL A 102 -3.55 18.50 -38.03
CA VAL A 102 -2.43 17.56 -37.93
C VAL A 102 -2.13 17.17 -36.49
N LEU A 103 -2.45 15.92 -36.14
CA LEU A 103 -2.03 15.22 -34.93
C LEU A 103 -0.51 15.42 -34.77
N GLN A 104 -0.15 16.51 -34.10
CA GLN A 104 1.21 16.82 -33.73
C GLN A 104 1.62 15.76 -32.72
N LYS A 105 2.77 15.20 -33.04
CA LYS A 105 3.36 13.99 -32.52
C LYS A 105 4.11 14.34 -31.25
N GLU A 106 3.51 15.08 -30.32
CA GLU A 106 4.28 15.71 -29.23
C GLU A 106 3.72 15.55 -27.81
N ASP A 107 2.52 15.00 -27.58
CA ASP A 107 1.99 14.81 -26.19
C ASP A 107 1.58 13.37 -25.85
N LEU A 108 2.19 12.39 -26.52
CA LEU A 108 2.14 11.02 -26.01
C LEU A 108 3.33 10.86 -25.05
N PRO A 109 3.12 10.49 -23.77
CA PRO A 109 4.24 10.12 -22.94
C PRO A 109 4.85 8.88 -23.60
N LEU A 110 5.92 9.08 -24.38
CA LEU A 110 6.74 8.00 -24.87
C LEU A 110 7.16 7.25 -23.60
N VAL A 111 6.51 6.11 -23.34
CA VAL A 111 6.84 5.28 -22.19
C VAL A 111 8.24 4.80 -22.46
N GLU A 112 9.21 5.49 -21.90
CA GLU A 112 10.60 5.16 -22.13
C GLU A 112 10.86 3.83 -21.42
N ASP A 113 11.37 2.82 -22.13
CA ASP A 113 11.71 1.51 -21.58
C ASP A 113 12.56 1.64 -20.29
N ASN A 114 13.37 2.70 -20.22
CA ASN A 114 14.16 3.07 -19.05
C ASN A 114 13.31 3.33 -17.81
N ARG A 115 12.16 4.02 -17.94
CA ARG A 115 11.23 4.26 -16.84
C ARG A 115 10.60 2.96 -16.38
N VAL A 116 10.13 2.10 -17.30
CA VAL A 116 9.56 0.80 -16.95
C VAL A 116 10.58 -0.06 -16.21
N ARG A 117 11.82 -0.11 -16.72
CA ARG A 117 12.93 -0.81 -16.08
C ARG A 117 13.24 -0.29 -14.68
N GLU A 118 13.24 1.02 -14.49
CA GLU A 118 13.44 1.64 -13.17
C GLU A 118 12.35 1.20 -12.18
N HIS A 119 11.09 1.18 -12.61
CA HIS A 119 9.97 0.73 -11.77
C HIS A 119 10.08 -0.75 -11.40
N LEU A 120 10.46 -1.61 -12.36
CA LEU A 120 10.73 -3.03 -12.11
C LEU A 120 11.92 -3.22 -11.16
N GLY A 121 12.94 -2.36 -11.24
CA GLY A 121 14.10 -2.32 -10.35
C GLY A 121 13.74 -1.98 -8.90
N LYS A 122 12.75 -1.11 -8.69
CA LYS A 122 12.24 -0.68 -7.38
C LYS A 122 11.27 -1.68 -6.75
N LEU A 123 10.89 -2.75 -7.44
CA LEU A 123 10.01 -3.78 -6.88
C LEU A 123 10.62 -4.42 -5.62
N ASP A 124 9.80 -4.48 -4.57
CA ASP A 124 10.12 -5.21 -3.35
C ASP A 124 10.04 -6.71 -3.60
N ILE A 125 11.19 -7.38 -3.50
CA ILE A 125 11.32 -8.83 -3.73
C ILE A 125 10.71 -9.69 -2.62
N HIS A 126 10.27 -9.09 -1.52
CA HIS A 126 9.66 -9.81 -0.40
C HIS A 126 8.12 -9.79 -0.45
N LYS A 127 7.52 -9.14 -1.47
CA LYS A 127 6.07 -9.14 -1.70
C LYS A 127 5.57 -10.47 -2.27
N SER A 128 4.27 -10.70 -2.09
CA SER A 128 3.55 -11.86 -2.62
C SER A 128 3.47 -11.83 -4.16
N ILE A 129 3.10 -12.98 -4.73
CA ILE A 129 2.84 -13.15 -6.16
C ILE A 129 1.62 -12.32 -6.57
N GLY A 130 1.68 -11.70 -7.76
CA GLY A 130 0.57 -10.95 -8.35
C GLY A 130 -0.53 -11.85 -8.92
N PRO A 131 -1.65 -11.26 -9.40
CA PRO A 131 -2.70 -12.01 -10.10
C PRO A 131 -2.20 -12.68 -11.38
N ASP A 132 -1.14 -12.13 -11.98
CA ASP A 132 -0.38 -12.65 -13.11
C ASP A 132 0.48 -13.90 -12.79
N GLY A 133 0.49 -14.35 -11.52
CA GLY A 133 1.30 -15.48 -11.10
C GLY A 133 2.81 -15.18 -11.03
N MET A 134 3.23 -13.94 -11.30
CA MET A 134 4.65 -13.58 -11.34
C MET A 134 5.14 -13.07 -9.98
N HIS A 135 6.23 -13.67 -9.50
CA HIS A 135 6.87 -13.22 -8.27
C HIS A 135 7.69 -11.93 -8.54
N PRO A 136 7.65 -10.89 -7.69
CA PRO A 136 8.36 -9.62 -7.89
C PRO A 136 9.88 -9.78 -8.15
N ARG A 137 10.49 -10.79 -7.52
CA ARG A 137 11.88 -11.21 -7.76
C ARG A 137 12.19 -11.67 -9.19
N VAL A 138 11.22 -12.26 -9.88
CA VAL A 138 11.35 -12.68 -11.29
C VAL A 138 11.27 -11.45 -12.18
N LEU A 139 10.25 -10.59 -11.97
CA LEU A 139 10.07 -9.33 -12.69
C LEU A 139 11.30 -8.43 -12.59
N ARG A 140 11.89 -8.29 -11.39
CA ARG A 140 13.11 -7.51 -11.18
C ARG A 140 14.34 -8.09 -11.89
N LYS A 141 14.46 -9.42 -11.99
CA LYS A 141 15.58 -10.07 -12.67
C LYS A 141 15.46 -9.99 -14.19
N LEU A 142 14.23 -10.03 -14.70
CA LEU A 142 13.94 -9.98 -16.11
C LEU A 142 13.71 -8.55 -16.62
N ALA A 143 13.93 -7.54 -15.77
CA ALA A 143 13.61 -6.14 -16.05
C ALA A 143 14.18 -5.65 -17.39
N ASP A 144 15.43 -5.98 -17.71
CA ASP A 144 16.04 -5.59 -18.99
C ASP A 144 15.37 -6.24 -20.22
N VAL A 145 14.78 -7.43 -20.05
CA VAL A 145 14.13 -8.18 -21.14
C VAL A 145 12.68 -7.76 -21.30
N ILE A 146 11.96 -7.59 -20.18
CA ILE A 146 10.50 -7.32 -20.21
C ILE A 146 10.16 -5.84 -20.28
N ALA A 147 11.07 -4.93 -19.91
CA ALA A 147 10.78 -3.49 -19.91
C ALA A 147 10.36 -2.97 -21.30
N ARG A 148 11.04 -3.43 -22.35
CA ARG A 148 10.71 -3.08 -23.73
C ARG A 148 9.34 -3.62 -24.16
N LEU A 149 9.01 -4.85 -23.77
CA LEU A 149 7.72 -5.45 -24.11
C LEU A 149 6.58 -4.73 -23.40
N LEU A 150 6.72 -4.47 -22.10
CA LEU A 150 5.72 -3.77 -21.29
C LEU A 150 5.53 -2.32 -21.76
N SER A 151 6.62 -1.65 -22.16
CA SER A 151 6.56 -0.30 -22.71
C SER A 151 5.66 -0.21 -23.95
N ILE A 152 5.82 -1.14 -24.90
CA ILE A 152 4.99 -1.21 -26.11
C ILE A 152 3.51 -1.46 -25.76
N ILE A 153 3.24 -2.33 -24.80
CA ILE A 153 1.87 -2.65 -24.36
C ILE A 153 1.22 -1.43 -23.70
N VAL A 154 1.91 -0.78 -22.76
CA VAL A 154 1.41 0.41 -22.07
C VAL A 154 1.19 1.57 -23.04
N GLU A 155 2.11 1.78 -24.00
CA GLU A 155 1.94 2.80 -25.04
C GLU A 155 0.68 2.54 -25.88
N ARG A 156 0.44 1.29 -26.27
CA ARG A 156 -0.78 0.91 -27.02
C ARG A 156 -2.04 1.09 -26.19
N SER A 157 -2.06 0.60 -24.95
CA SER A 157 -3.20 0.79 -24.05
C SER A 157 -3.50 2.27 -23.78
N TRP A 158 -2.47 3.12 -23.69
CA TRP A 158 -2.67 4.56 -23.52
C TRP A 158 -3.27 5.23 -24.75
N LYS A 159 -2.88 4.81 -25.96
CA LYS A 159 -3.40 5.37 -27.22
C LYS A 159 -4.82 4.91 -27.54
N THR A 160 -5.12 3.64 -27.28
CA THR A 160 -6.42 3.05 -27.63
C THR A 160 -7.44 3.21 -26.49
N GLY A 161 -6.98 3.44 -25.25
CA GLY A 161 -7.86 3.46 -24.06
C GLY A 161 -8.40 2.08 -23.67
N GLU A 162 -7.91 1.02 -24.32
CA GLU A 162 -8.31 -0.37 -24.11
C GLU A 162 -7.26 -1.10 -23.27
N VAL A 163 -7.74 -1.85 -22.27
CA VAL A 163 -6.92 -2.75 -21.47
C VAL A 163 -6.97 -4.14 -22.12
N PRO A 164 -5.84 -4.83 -22.32
CA PRO A 164 -5.87 -6.21 -22.82
C PRO A 164 -6.70 -7.09 -21.89
N GLU A 165 -7.51 -7.99 -22.47
CA GLU A 165 -8.25 -8.99 -21.70
C GLU A 165 -7.29 -9.97 -21.02
N ASP A 166 -7.64 -10.39 -19.78
CA ASP A 166 -6.83 -11.23 -18.88
C ASP A 166 -6.54 -12.64 -19.41
#